data_AF-A0A2W1LKE2-F1
#
_entry.id   AF-A0A2W1LKE2-F1
#
_cell.length_a   1.000
_cell.length_b   1.000
_cell.length_c   1.000
_cell.angle_alpha   90.00
_cell.angle_beta   90.00
_cell.angle_gamma   90.00
#
_symmetry.space_group_name_H-M   'P 1'
#
loop_
_entity.id
_entity.type
_entity.pdbx_description
1 polymer ?
#
loop_
_entity_poly.entity_id
_entity_poly.type
_entity_poly.pdbx_seq_one_letter_code
_entity_poly.pdbx_strand_id
1 'polypeptide(L)'
;MKPTVQVVDTQMAAMHAVRELNLRGYGQDDIHVLAHDGDRTEALNEAANTKEIDRSEEGVFNSMANLFRSRGDELRAKLEAVGLDEQEAARYEQELDRGKVLVIANVH
;
A
#
# COMPACT_ATOMS: atom_id res chain seq x y z
N MET A 1 -2.36 -3.17 -19.50
CA MET A 1 -0.94 -2.84 -19.24
C MET A 1 -0.52 -3.53 -17.94
N LYS A 2 0.77 -3.74 -17.67
CA LYS A 2 1.18 -4.32 -16.38
C LYS A 2 1.07 -3.26 -15.27
N PRO A 3 0.57 -3.61 -14.07
CA PRO A 3 0.57 -2.71 -12.92
C PRO A 3 2.01 -2.35 -12.53
N THR A 4 2.22 -1.13 -12.03
CA THR A 4 3.50 -0.72 -11.43
C THR A 4 3.48 -1.07 -9.94
N VAL A 5 4.40 -1.92 -9.49
CA VAL A 5 4.53 -2.31 -8.07
C VAL A 5 5.79 -1.70 -7.47
N GLN A 6 5.64 -0.99 -6.36
CA GLN A 6 6.73 -0.46 -5.54
C GLN A 6 6.72 -1.14 -4.17
N VAL A 7 7.88 -1.66 -3.76
CA VAL A 7 8.09 -2.25 -2.42
C VAL A 7 8.77 -1.20 -1.55
N VAL A 8 8.19 -0.91 -0.39
CA VAL A 8 8.73 0.08 0.54
C VAL A 8 8.79 -0.47 1.95
N ASP A 9 9.66 0.11 2.77
CA ASP A 9 9.97 -0.40 4.11
C ASP A 9 8.97 0.05 5.19
N THR A 10 8.25 1.15 4.96
CA THR A 10 7.40 1.79 5.96
C THR A 10 6.11 2.32 5.35
N GLN A 11 5.08 2.49 6.20
CA GLN A 11 3.84 3.15 5.81
C GLN A 11 4.05 4.61 5.38
N MET A 12 4.99 5.34 6.01
CA MET A 12 5.36 6.69 5.54
C MET A 12 5.93 6.67 4.12
N ALA A 13 6.83 5.73 3.81
CA ALA A 13 7.38 5.61 2.46
C ALA A 13 6.27 5.26 1.44
N ALA A 14 5.29 4.45 1.84
CA ALA A 14 4.13 4.15 1.01
C ALA A 14 3.30 5.41 0.72
N MET A 15 3.09 6.27 1.72
CA MET A 15 2.39 7.55 1.55
C MET A 15 3.09 8.48 0.57
N HIS A 16 4.42 8.57 0.65
CA HIS A 16 5.21 9.34 -0.32
C HIS A 16 5.04 8.78 -1.74
N ALA A 17 5.10 7.46 -1.91
CA ALA A 17 4.90 6.83 -3.22
C ALA A 17 3.49 7.10 -3.78
N VAL A 18 2.44 6.97 -2.97
CA VAL A 18 1.05 7.30 -3.37
C VAL A 18 0.94 8.76 -3.80
N ARG A 19 1.56 9.68 -3.06
CA ARG A 19 1.56 11.11 -3.43
C ARG A 19 2.26 11.34 -4.76
N GLU A 20 3.42 10.73 -4.98
CA GLU A 20 4.13 10.82 -6.26
C GLU A 20 3.29 10.28 -7.41
N LEU A 21 2.58 9.18 -7.20
CA LEU A 21 1.68 8.60 -8.20
C LEU A 21 0.51 9.55 -8.51
N ASN A 22 -0.14 10.11 -7.48
CA ASN A 22 -1.19 11.12 -7.68
C ASN A 22 -0.66 12.36 -8.45
N LEU A 23 0.55 12.84 -8.14
CA LEU A 23 1.17 13.95 -8.85
C LEU A 23 1.49 13.62 -10.31
N ARG A 24 1.71 12.34 -10.62
CA ARG A 24 1.88 11.83 -11.99
C ARG A 24 0.54 11.64 -12.73
N GLY A 25 -0.59 11.89 -12.06
CA GLY A 25 -1.94 11.84 -12.64
C GLY A 25 -2.69 10.52 -12.41
N TYR A 26 -2.18 9.63 -11.57
CA TYR A 26 -2.92 8.42 -11.20
C TYR A 26 -4.08 8.77 -10.27
N GLY A 27 -5.25 8.19 -10.51
CA GLY A 27 -6.40 8.35 -9.61
C GLY A 27 -6.18 7.57 -8.31
N GLN A 28 -6.84 8.01 -7.23
CA GLN A 28 -6.82 7.24 -5.97
C GLN A 28 -7.37 5.82 -6.16
N ASP A 29 -8.38 5.65 -7.00
CA ASP A 29 -8.98 4.35 -7.30
C ASP A 29 -8.03 3.41 -8.06
N ASP A 30 -7.02 3.97 -8.74
CA ASP A 30 -6.00 3.22 -9.47
C ASP A 30 -4.81 2.83 -8.58
N ILE A 31 -4.74 3.33 -7.34
CA ILE A 31 -3.64 3.08 -6.42
C ILE A 31 -4.10 2.17 -5.27
N HIS A 32 -3.41 1.06 -5.08
CA HIS A 32 -3.67 0.09 -4.01
C HIS A 32 -2.45 -0.02 -3.11
N VAL A 33 -2.68 -0.08 -1.79
CA VAL A 33 -1.61 -0.25 -0.80
C VAL A 33 -1.86 -1.52 0.01
N LEU A 34 -0.91 -2.44 -0.03
CA LEU A 34 -1.00 -3.73 0.65
C LEU A 34 0.04 -3.79 1.76
N ALA A 35 -0.36 -4.25 2.94
CA ALA A 35 0.52 -4.50 4.07
C ALA A 35 0.13 -5.82 4.75
N HIS A 36 1.12 -6.55 5.27
CA HIS A 36 0.85 -7.78 6.04
C HIS A 36 0.18 -7.43 7.38
N ASP A 37 -0.89 -8.15 7.73
CA ASP A 37 -1.60 -7.99 9.01
C ASP A 37 -0.88 -8.78 10.10
N GLY A 38 0.24 -8.24 10.60
CA GLY A 38 0.98 -8.80 11.72
C GLY A 38 0.84 -7.89 12.93
N ASP A 39 -0.14 -8.15 13.81
CA ASP A 39 -0.34 -7.63 15.19
C ASP A 39 -0.05 -6.14 15.48
N ARG A 40 0.21 -5.32 14.48
CA ARG A 40 0.64 -3.93 14.63
C ARG A 40 -0.48 -2.98 14.25
N THR A 41 -1.69 -3.36 14.68
CA THR A 41 -2.87 -2.50 14.61
C THR A 41 -2.79 -1.34 15.62
N GLU A 42 -1.80 -1.30 16.51
CA GLU A 42 -1.78 -0.32 17.62
C GLU A 42 -0.72 0.78 17.52
N ALA A 43 0.29 0.70 16.63
CA ALA A 43 1.40 1.66 16.67
C ALA A 43 1.14 3.00 15.93
N LEU A 44 -0.02 3.20 15.30
CA LEU A 44 -0.27 4.40 14.46
C LEU A 44 -1.41 5.30 14.93
N ASN A 45 -2.05 5.01 16.07
CA ASN A 45 -2.76 6.07 16.78
C ASN A 45 -1.78 7.04 17.49
N GLU A 46 -0.50 6.67 17.64
CA GLU A 46 0.51 7.51 18.27
C GLU A 46 1.22 8.47 17.30
N ALA A 47 1.29 8.17 16.00
CA ALA A 47 1.84 9.11 15.00
C ALA A 47 0.90 10.31 14.74
N ALA A 48 -0.39 10.19 15.07
CA ALA A 48 -1.33 11.32 15.09
C ALA A 48 -0.99 12.38 16.18
N ASN A 49 -0.06 12.07 17.10
CA ASN A 49 0.45 13.04 18.09
C ASN A 49 1.79 13.68 17.71
N THR A 50 2.41 13.30 16.60
CA THR A 50 3.59 14.02 16.10
C THR A 50 3.10 15.24 15.35
N LYS A 51 3.16 16.38 16.05
CA LYS A 51 2.99 17.75 15.55
C LYS A 51 3.81 17.99 14.27
N GLU A 52 3.31 17.59 13.10
CA GLU A 52 3.70 18.08 11.76
C GLU A 52 2.98 17.37 10.59
N ILE A 53 1.87 16.67 10.81
CA ILE A 53 1.07 16.13 9.69
C ILE A 53 0.32 17.31 9.04
N ASP A 54 0.69 17.68 7.82
CA ASP A 54 0.03 18.73 7.04
C ASP A 54 -1.43 18.32 6.76
N ARG A 55 -2.37 19.26 6.67
CA ARG A 55 -3.79 18.94 6.35
C ARG A 55 -3.95 18.13 5.06
N SER A 56 -2.98 18.22 4.15
CA SER A 56 -2.91 17.42 2.93
C SER A 56 -2.61 15.94 3.18
N GLU A 57 -1.91 15.59 4.27
CA GLU A 57 -1.55 14.22 4.66
C GLU A 57 -2.67 13.48 5.38
N GLU A 58 -3.45 14.17 6.22
CA GLU A 58 -4.70 13.61 6.79
C GLU A 58 -5.68 13.18 5.69
N GLY A 59 -5.78 14.00 4.63
CA GLY A 59 -6.59 13.68 3.45
C GLY A 59 -6.12 12.41 2.76
N VAL A 60 -4.80 12.27 2.52
CA VAL A 60 -4.22 11.05 1.92
C VAL A 60 -4.41 9.83 2.82
N PHE A 61 -4.31 9.98 4.14
CA PHE A 61 -4.48 8.89 5.10
C PHE A 61 -5.92 8.37 5.12
N ASN A 62 -6.92 9.27 5.15
CA ASN A 62 -8.33 8.91 5.00
C ASN A 62 -8.68 8.39 3.60
N SER A 63 -7.93 8.84 2.60
CA SER A 63 -8.04 8.42 1.20
C SER A 63 -7.38 7.08 0.88
N MET A 64 -6.67 6.45 1.81
CA MET A 64 -6.21 5.06 1.65
C MET A 64 -7.37 4.08 1.82
N ALA A 65 -8.50 4.32 1.14
CA ALA A 65 -9.69 3.46 1.14
C ALA A 65 -9.35 2.02 0.72
N ASN A 66 -8.23 1.85 -0.02
CA ASN A 66 -7.71 0.58 -0.51
C ASN A 66 -6.49 0.06 0.28
N LEU A 67 -6.31 0.45 1.55
CA LEU A 67 -5.30 -0.17 2.40
C LEU A 67 -5.78 -1.56 2.84
N PHE A 68 -5.43 -2.58 2.07
CA PHE A 68 -5.82 -3.95 2.42
C PHE A 68 -4.80 -4.54 3.40
N ARG A 69 -5.28 -4.85 4.60
CA ARG A 69 -4.61 -5.76 5.53
C ARG A 69 -5.11 -7.15 5.22
N SER A 70 -4.22 -8.06 4.80
CA SER A 70 -4.60 -9.41 4.38
C SER A 70 -3.47 -10.38 4.71
N ARG A 71 -3.81 -11.66 4.93
CA ARG A 71 -2.88 -12.71 5.36
C ARG A 71 -2.95 -13.88 4.40
N GLY A 72 -1.79 -14.46 4.07
CA GLY A 72 -1.68 -15.70 3.30
C GLY A 72 -2.47 -15.69 1.99
N ASP A 73 -3.32 -16.71 1.78
CA ASP A 73 -4.01 -16.92 0.51
C ASP A 73 -4.95 -15.77 0.09
N GLU A 74 -5.51 -15.00 1.03
CA GLU A 74 -6.31 -13.81 0.70
C GLU A 74 -5.45 -12.69 0.09
N LEU A 75 -4.19 -12.59 0.51
CA LEU A 75 -3.25 -11.61 -0.03
C LEU A 75 -2.83 -12.00 -1.46
N ARG A 76 -2.58 -13.29 -1.72
CA ARG A 76 -2.26 -13.80 -3.05
C ARG A 76 -3.40 -13.56 -4.04
N ALA A 77 -4.63 -13.91 -3.67
CA ALA A 77 -5.81 -13.70 -4.51
C ALA A 77 -6.01 -12.22 -4.90
N LYS A 78 -5.67 -11.28 -4.00
CA LYS A 78 -5.74 -9.84 -4.29
C LYS A 78 -4.63 -9.37 -5.21
N LEU A 79 -3.40 -9.87 -5.03
CA LEU A 79 -2.29 -9.59 -5.93
C LEU A 79 -2.61 -10.06 -7.35
N GLU A 80 -3.23 -11.25 -7.49
CA GLU A 80 -3.71 -11.73 -8.78
C GLU A 80 -4.85 -10.87 -9.35
N ALA A 81 -5.79 -10.43 -8.51
CA ALA A 81 -6.89 -9.57 -8.94
C ALA A 81 -6.43 -8.19 -9.47
N VAL A 82 -5.29 -7.68 -9.00
CA VAL A 82 -4.69 -6.44 -9.54
C VAL A 82 -3.83 -6.69 -10.78
N GLY A 83 -3.72 -7.94 -11.25
CA GLY A 83 -3.07 -8.30 -12.50
C GLY A 83 -1.64 -8.82 -12.36
N LEU A 84 -1.23 -9.23 -11.16
CA LEU A 84 0.04 -9.93 -10.94
C LEU A 84 -0.11 -11.42 -11.22
N ASP A 85 0.93 -12.04 -11.77
CA ASP A 85 0.93 -13.50 -11.92
C ASP A 85 1.23 -14.22 -10.60
N GLU A 86 1.00 -15.53 -10.54
CA GLU A 86 1.19 -16.35 -9.33
C GLU A 86 2.62 -16.24 -8.76
N GLN A 87 3.63 -16.16 -9.63
CA GLN A 87 5.04 -16.07 -9.20
C GLN A 87 5.36 -14.68 -8.63
N GLU A 88 4.85 -13.62 -9.28
CA GLU A 88 4.92 -12.25 -8.79
C GLU A 88 4.20 -12.15 -7.43
N ALA A 89 2.98 -12.68 -7.34
CA ALA A 89 2.19 -12.67 -6.11
C ALA A 89 2.91 -13.39 -4.95
N ALA A 90 3.45 -14.59 -5.19
CA ALA A 90 4.21 -15.33 -4.17
C ALA A 90 5.48 -14.60 -3.73
N ARG A 91 6.19 -13.94 -4.66
CA ARG A 91 7.36 -13.12 -4.32
C ARG A 91 6.98 -11.92 -3.46
N TYR A 92 5.89 -11.24 -3.82
CA TYR A 92 5.42 -10.05 -3.13
C TYR A 92 4.82 -10.37 -1.75
N GLU A 93 4.18 -11.53 -1.60
CA GLU A 93 3.75 -12.08 -0.32
C GLU A 93 4.93 -12.26 0.64
N GLN A 94 6.06 -12.80 0.16
CA GLN A 94 7.27 -12.93 1.00
C GLN A 94 7.85 -11.58 1.44
N GLU A 95 7.77 -10.54 0.60
CA GLU A 95 8.22 -9.19 0.99
C GLU A 95 7.27 -8.60 2.04
N LEU A 96 5.97 -8.80 1.90
CA LEU A 96 4.97 -8.38 2.88
C LEU A 96 5.16 -9.07 4.23
N ASP A 97 5.45 -10.38 4.23
CA ASP A 97 5.77 -11.15 5.45
C ASP A 97 7.03 -10.64 6.17
N ARG A 98 7.96 -10.01 5.43
CA ARG A 98 9.13 -9.33 6.02
C ARG A 98 8.79 -7.97 6.63
N GLY A 99 7.52 -7.58 6.65
CA GLY A 99 7.04 -6.30 7.16
C GLY A 99 7.17 -5.15 6.16
N LYS A 100 7.39 -5.43 4.87
CA LYS A 100 7.34 -4.40 3.82
C LYS A 100 5.89 -4.00 3.53
N VAL A 101 5.74 -2.93 2.79
CA VAL A 101 4.48 -2.43 2.25
C VAL A 101 4.59 -2.41 0.72
N LEU A 102 3.54 -2.81 0.02
CA LEU A 102 3.47 -2.72 -1.44
C LEU A 102 2.54 -1.58 -1.83
N VAL A 103 2.98 -0.77 -2.80
CA VAL A 103 2.16 0.24 -3.46
C VAL A 103 2.02 -0.17 -4.93
N ILE A 104 0.79 -0.38 -5.37
CA ILE A 104 0.46 -0.87 -6.70
C ILE A 104 -0.32 0.22 -7.42
N ALA A 105 0.13 0.62 -8.61
CA ALA A 105 -0.57 1.57 -9.45
C ALA A 105 -1.00 0.89 -10.75
N ASN A 106 -2.31 0.84 -10.99
CA ASN A 106 -2.87 0.41 -12.26
C ASN A 106 -2.91 1.57 -13.25
N VAL A 107 -2.53 1.31 -14.50
CA VAL A 107 -2.68 2.27 -15.59
C VAL A 107 -3.86 1.81 -16.41
N HIS A 108 -4.90 2.63 -16.49
CA HIS A 108 -6.01 2.47 -17.43
C HIS A 108 -5.56 2.69 -18.88
#